data_AF-A0A848WHJ0-F1
#
_entry.id   AF-A0A848WHJ0-F1
#
_cell.length_a   1.000
_cell.length_b   1.000
_cell.length_c   1.000
_cell.angle_alpha   90.00
_cell.angle_beta   90.00
_cell.angle_gamma   90.00
#
_symmetry.space_group_name_H-M   'P 1'
#
loop_
_entity.id
_entity.type
_entity.pdbx_description
1 polymer ?
#
loop_
_entity_poly.entity_id
_entity_poly.type
_entity_poly.pdbx_seq_one_letter_code
_entity_poly.pdbx_strand_id
1 'polypeptide(L)'
;MDDGPGDGRRFLLIALGAVWLMAFVYAFVAYAHAPREAAGFPDGLNKPAVYLGWQGIAGIAALAIYGVGLAWEKGSAARRLSKLPILLAFLQGMAILAILFWAGAL
;
A
#
# COMPACT_ATOMS: atom_id res chain seq x y z
N MET A 1 20.94 21.14 -19.85
CA MET A 1 20.32 21.75 -18.65
C MET A 1 19.64 20.64 -17.92
N ASP A 2 19.99 20.43 -16.65
CA ASP A 2 19.37 19.42 -15.78
C ASP A 2 17.96 19.90 -15.41
N ASP A 3 16.96 19.50 -16.19
CA ASP A 3 15.55 19.85 -15.92
C ASP A 3 14.83 18.75 -15.13
N GLY A 4 15.60 17.87 -14.48
CA GLY A 4 15.09 16.84 -13.59
C GLY A 4 14.66 17.40 -12.23
N PRO A 5 13.64 16.83 -11.57
CA PRO A 5 13.28 17.24 -10.22
C PRO A 5 14.47 17.08 -9.26
N GLY A 6 14.71 18.14 -8.48
CA GLY A 6 15.89 18.27 -7.63
C GLY A 6 16.06 17.15 -6.60
N ASP A 7 17.26 17.02 -6.06
CA ASP A 7 17.67 15.89 -5.20
C ASP A 7 16.77 15.69 -3.98
N GLY A 8 16.20 16.76 -3.42
CA GLY A 8 15.22 16.67 -2.34
C GLY A 8 13.96 15.87 -2.69
N ARG A 9 13.46 15.99 -3.93
CA ARG A 9 12.30 15.20 -4.39
C ARG A 9 12.67 13.74 -4.60
N ARG A 10 13.89 13.47 -5.10
CA ARG A 10 14.41 12.10 -5.25
C ARG A 10 14.51 11.42 -3.89
N PHE A 11 15.11 12.11 -2.92
CA PHE A 11 15.20 11.63 -1.54
C PHE A 11 13.81 11.38 -0.94
N LEU A 12 12.87 12.31 -1.11
CA LEU A 12 11.49 12.15 -0.64
C LEU A 12 10.81 10.92 -1.25
N LEU A 13 10.96 10.70 -2.56
CA LEU A 13 10.37 9.56 -3.25
C LEU A 13 10.95 8.23 -2.71
N ILE A 14 12.25 8.18 -2.45
CA ILE A 14 12.93 7.01 -1.86
C ILE A 14 12.43 6.79 -0.43
N ALA A 15 12.36 7.84 0.39
CA ALA A 15 11.90 7.74 1.78
C ALA A 15 10.44 7.27 1.86
N LEU A 16 9.56 7.85 1.06
CA LEU A 16 8.17 7.42 0.96
C LEU A 16 8.07 5.97 0.45
N GLY A 17 8.88 5.60 -0.54
CA GLY A 17 8.95 4.23 -1.06
C GLY A 17 9.38 3.23 0.01
N ALA A 18 10.36 3.57 0.84
CA ALA A 18 10.79 2.74 1.96
C ALA A 18 9.68 2.60 3.01
N VAL A 19 9.01 3.69 3.40
CA VAL A 19 7.88 3.65 4.33
C VAL A 19 6.73 2.80 3.78
N TRP A 20 6.39 2.98 2.50
CA TRP A 20 5.38 2.17 1.83
C TRP A 20 5.74 0.68 1.86
N LEU A 21 6.97 0.33 1.46
CA LEU A 21 7.42 -1.05 1.41
C LEU A 21 7.42 -1.69 2.80
N MET A 22 7.91 -0.96 3.81
CA MET A 22 7.89 -1.41 5.20
C MET A 22 6.45 -1.64 5.66
N ALA A 23 5.54 -0.69 5.49
CA ALA A 23 4.14 -0.85 5.89
C ALA A 23 3.45 -2.01 5.16
N PHE A 24 3.66 -2.11 3.85
CA PHE A 24 3.08 -3.16 3.01
C PHE A 24 3.55 -4.55 3.41
N VAL A 25 4.87 -4.75 3.58
CA VAL A 25 5.45 -6.05 3.97
C VAL A 25 5.15 -6.36 5.44
N TYR A 26 5.26 -5.36 6.33
CA TYR A 26 4.99 -5.53 7.75
C TYR A 26 3.53 -5.90 8.01
N ALA A 27 2.58 -5.52 7.15
CA ALA A 27 1.19 -5.99 7.25
C ALA A 27 1.08 -7.52 7.32
N PHE A 28 1.90 -8.25 6.55
CA PHE A 28 1.92 -9.72 6.56
C PHE A 28 2.55 -10.28 7.83
N VAL A 29 3.62 -9.64 8.31
CA VAL A 29 4.28 -10.01 9.58
C VAL A 29 3.32 -9.77 10.75
N ALA A 30 2.67 -8.62 10.80
CA ALA A 30 1.70 -8.25 11.81
C ALA A 30 0.50 -9.22 11.81
N TYR A 31 -0.02 -9.58 10.63
CA TYR A 31 -1.07 -10.59 10.49
C TYR A 31 -0.65 -11.97 11.03
N ALA A 32 0.58 -12.40 10.71
CA ALA A 32 1.10 -13.70 11.13
C ALA A 32 1.22 -13.79 12.67
N HIS A 33 1.64 -12.69 13.32
CA HIS A 33 1.85 -12.62 14.77
C HIS A 33 0.62 -12.16 15.56
N ALA A 34 -0.42 -11.65 14.90
CA ALA A 34 -1.64 -11.27 15.58
C ALA A 34 -2.23 -12.48 16.35
N PRO A 35 -2.80 -12.29 17.55
CA PRO A 35 -3.49 -13.36 18.25
C PRO A 35 -4.68 -13.88 17.44
N ARG A 36 -4.97 -15.19 17.54
CA ARG A 36 -6.29 -15.73 17.17
C ARG A 36 -7.11 -15.68 18.45
N GLU A 37 -7.86 -14.59 18.67
CA GLU A 37 -8.76 -14.56 19.83
C GLU A 37 -9.90 -15.56 19.57
N ALA A 38 -10.00 -16.54 20.47
CA ALA A 38 -10.89 -17.67 20.35
C ALA A 38 -12.14 -17.43 21.21
N ALA A 39 -13.08 -16.58 20.78
CA ALA A 39 -14.43 -16.52 21.35
C ALA A 39 -15.38 -15.62 20.53
N GLY A 40 -16.25 -16.21 19.69
CA GLY A 40 -17.43 -15.51 19.15
C GLY A 40 -17.16 -14.37 18.15
N PHE A 41 -18.14 -14.08 17.30
CA PHE A 41 -18.15 -12.89 16.43
C PHE A 41 -18.37 -11.67 17.35
N PRO A 42 -17.34 -10.86 17.69
CA PRO A 42 -16.54 -9.99 16.81
C PRO A 42 -15.02 -10.27 16.79
N ASP A 43 -14.54 -11.24 17.57
CA ASP A 43 -13.12 -11.44 17.88
C ASP A 43 -12.35 -12.17 16.76
N GLY A 44 -13.08 -12.81 15.83
CA GLY A 44 -12.53 -13.43 14.62
C GLY A 44 -11.99 -12.43 13.58
N LEU A 45 -12.30 -11.13 13.70
CA LEU A 45 -11.87 -10.08 12.79
C LEU A 45 -10.50 -9.48 13.14
N ASN A 46 -9.90 -9.86 14.26
CA ASN A 46 -8.66 -9.23 14.74
C ASN A 46 -7.50 -9.35 13.75
N LYS A 47 -7.25 -10.54 13.16
CA LYS A 47 -6.15 -10.67 12.20
C LYS A 47 -6.41 -9.91 10.91
N PRO A 48 -7.55 -10.10 10.22
CA PRO A 48 -7.87 -9.32 9.03
C PRO A 48 -7.86 -7.81 9.27
N ALA A 49 -8.38 -7.35 10.42
CA ALA A 49 -8.37 -5.93 10.77
C ALA A 49 -6.95 -5.37 10.93
N VAL A 50 -6.04 -6.09 11.60
CA VAL A 50 -4.63 -5.70 11.70
C VAL A 50 -3.98 -5.61 10.33
N TYR A 51 -4.21 -6.59 9.47
CA TYR A 51 -3.69 -6.56 8.09
C TYR A 51 -4.23 -5.36 7.30
N LEU A 52 -5.55 -5.19 7.29
CA LEU A 52 -6.22 -4.10 6.57
C LEU A 52 -5.80 -2.72 7.10
N GLY A 53 -5.55 -2.58 8.40
CA GLY A 53 -5.01 -1.35 8.99
C GLY A 53 -3.64 -0.98 8.41
N TRP A 54 -2.70 -1.92 8.36
CA TRP A 54 -1.39 -1.69 7.75
C TRP A 54 -1.46 -1.46 6.24
N GLN A 55 -2.36 -2.15 5.54
CA GLN A 55 -2.61 -1.91 4.11
C GLN A 55 -3.24 -0.54 3.85
N GLY A 56 -4.06 -0.01 4.77
CA GLY A 56 -4.56 1.36 4.73
C GLY A 56 -3.42 2.39 4.82
N ILE A 57 -2.47 2.17 5.75
CA ILE A 57 -1.26 3.00 5.87
C ILE A 57 -0.43 2.94 4.58
N ALA A 58 -0.22 1.73 4.04
CA ALA A 58 0.46 1.55 2.76
C ALA A 58 -0.29 2.25 1.61
N GLY A 59 -1.63 2.21 1.58
CA GLY A 59 -2.45 2.91 0.60
C GLY A 59 -2.27 4.43 0.64
N ILE A 60 -2.23 5.03 1.83
CA ILE A 60 -1.95 6.47 2.00
C ILE A 60 -0.54 6.81 1.49
N ALA A 61 0.46 6.00 1.83
CA ALA A 61 1.82 6.18 1.33
C ALA A 61 1.88 6.05 -0.21
N ALA A 62 1.12 5.12 -0.80
CA ALA A 62 1.03 4.96 -2.25
C ALA A 62 0.49 6.22 -2.95
N LEU A 63 -0.53 6.86 -2.39
CA LEU A 63 -1.06 8.13 -2.90
C LEU A 63 -0.02 9.25 -2.83
N ALA A 64 0.72 9.35 -1.72
CA ALA A 64 1.80 10.33 -1.56
C ALA A 64 2.93 10.11 -2.59
N ILE A 65 3.36 8.86 -2.78
CA ILE A 65 4.37 8.47 -3.79
C ILE A 65 3.92 8.89 -5.18
N TYR A 66 2.67 8.59 -5.54
CA TYR A 66 2.11 8.96 -6.84
C TYR A 66 2.09 10.47 -7.03
N GLY A 67 1.60 11.21 -6.04
CA GLY A 67 1.55 12.67 -6.05
C GLY A 67 2.93 13.31 -6.25
N VAL A 68 3.94 12.82 -5.52
CA VAL A 68 5.33 13.26 -5.70
C VAL A 68 5.81 12.91 -7.12
N GLY A 69 5.57 11.68 -7.59
CA GLY A 69 5.98 11.22 -8.92
C GLY A 69 5.38 11.98 -10.10
N LEU A 70 4.26 12.72 -9.92
CA LEU A 70 3.69 13.57 -10.96
C LEU A 70 4.62 14.72 -11.39
N ALA A 71 5.56 15.09 -10.53
CA ALA A 71 6.54 16.15 -10.80
C ALA A 71 7.63 15.76 -11.80
N TRP A 72 7.75 14.48 -12.14
CA TRP A 72 8.67 13.99 -13.16
C TRP A 72 8.01 14.01 -14.55
N GLU A 73 8.83 14.07 -15.60
CA GLU A 73 8.37 14.01 -16.98
C GLU A 73 7.54 12.75 -17.27
N LYS A 74 6.55 12.90 -18.16
CA LYS A 74 5.73 11.77 -18.64
C LYS A 74 6.64 10.76 -19.33
N GLY A 75 6.53 9.48 -18.96
CA GLY A 75 7.32 8.40 -19.54
C GLY A 75 8.64 8.09 -18.80
N SER A 76 9.09 8.98 -17.91
CA SER A 76 10.27 8.73 -17.08
C SER A 76 10.11 7.49 -16.18
N ALA A 77 11.23 6.83 -15.88
CA ALA A 77 11.25 5.65 -15.01
C ALA A 77 10.68 5.97 -13.63
N ALA A 78 11.06 7.10 -13.03
CA ALA A 78 10.56 7.53 -11.71
C ALA A 78 9.03 7.70 -11.69
N ARG A 79 8.44 8.32 -12.72
CA ARG A 79 6.99 8.48 -12.83
C ARG A 79 6.25 7.17 -13.12
N ARG A 80 6.90 6.20 -13.76
CA ARG A 80 6.33 4.86 -13.94
C ARG A 80 6.36 4.08 -12.63
N LEU A 81 7.50 4.11 -11.93
CA LEU A 81 7.67 3.44 -10.64
C LEU A 81 6.75 4.01 -9.55
N SER A 82 6.48 5.32 -9.57
CA SER A 82 5.56 5.93 -8.60
C SER A 82 4.10 5.44 -8.71
N LYS A 83 3.73 4.82 -9.83
CA LYS A 83 2.40 4.22 -10.02
C LYS A 83 2.30 2.80 -9.46
N LEU A 84 3.43 2.13 -9.26
CA LEU A 84 3.45 0.73 -8.83
C LEU A 84 2.72 0.52 -7.49
N PRO A 85 2.95 1.34 -6.44
CA PRO A 85 2.20 1.23 -5.19
C PRO A 85 0.68 1.32 -5.36
N ILE A 86 0.20 2.25 -6.19
CA ILE A 86 -1.24 2.42 -6.47
C ILE A 86 -1.79 1.21 -7.23
N LEU A 87 -1.07 0.74 -8.25
CA LEU A 87 -1.49 -0.43 -9.02
C LEU A 87 -1.63 -1.66 -8.12
N LEU A 88 -0.66 -1.89 -7.23
CA LEU A 88 -0.71 -2.99 -6.28
C LEU A 88 -1.87 -2.85 -5.29
N ALA A 89 -2.08 -1.65 -4.72
CA ALA A 89 -3.21 -1.38 -3.84
C ALA A 89 -4.57 -1.62 -4.55
N PHE A 90 -4.69 -1.20 -5.81
CA PHE A 90 -5.88 -1.44 -6.62
C PHE A 90 -6.11 -2.93 -6.87
N LEU A 91 -5.09 -3.66 -7.33
CA LEU A 91 -5.19 -5.10 -7.58
C LEU A 91 -5.55 -5.88 -6.32
N GLN A 92 -4.97 -5.49 -5.18
CA GLN A 92 -5.27 -6.08 -3.89
C GLN A 92 -6.71 -5.79 -3.43
N GLY A 93 -7.19 -4.55 -3.59
CA GLY A 93 -8.59 -4.21 -3.33
C GLY A 93 -9.55 -5.02 -4.20
N MET A 94 -9.23 -5.20 -5.48
CA MET A 94 -10.01 -6.05 -6.39
C MET A 94 -10.00 -7.52 -5.98
N ALA A 95 -8.86 -8.06 -5.53
CA ALA A 95 -8.78 -9.42 -5.04
C ALA A 95 -9.65 -9.63 -3.78
N ILE A 96 -9.63 -8.68 -2.85
CA ILE A 96 -10.47 -8.72 -1.65
C ILE A 96 -11.95 -8.69 -2.05
N LEU A 97 -12.35 -7.74 -2.92
CA LEU A 97 -13.73 -7.63 -3.39
C LEU A 97 -14.21 -8.87 -4.14
N ALA A 98 -13.35 -9.48 -4.98
CA ALA A 98 -13.67 -10.73 -5.67
C ALA A 98 -13.94 -11.88 -4.70
N ILE A 99 -13.15 -11.99 -3.62
CA ILE A 99 -13.35 -13.00 -2.57
C ILE A 99 -14.66 -12.73 -1.82
N LEU A 100 -14.94 -11.48 -1.46
CA LEU A 100 -16.18 -11.11 -0.76
C LEU A 100 -17.42 -11.41 -1.61
N PHE A 101 -17.37 -11.09 -2.90
CA PHE A 101 -18.43 -11.41 -3.86
C PHE A 101 -18.63 -12.93 -4.00
N TRP A 102 -17.54 -13.69 -4.16
CA TRP A 102 -17.60 -15.15 -4.22
C TRP A 102 -18.17 -15.77 -2.93
N ALA A 103 -17.86 -15.19 -1.77
CA ALA A 103 -18.36 -15.64 -0.48
C ALA A 103 -19.84 -15.24 -0.22
N GLY A 104 -20.49 -14.50 -1.12
CA GLY A 104 -21.85 -14.00 -0.92
C GLY A 104 -21.98 -12.93 0.16
N ALA A 105 -20.87 -12.26 0.50
CA ALA A 105 -20.83 -11.16 1.46
C ALA A 105 -21.09 -9.78 0.82
N LEU A 106 -21.33 -9.76 -0.50
CA LEU A 106 -21.65 -8.60 -1.34
C LEU A 106 -22.80 -8.94 -2.29
#